data_AF-A0A7X0A1R8-F1
#
_entry.id   AF-A0A7X0A1R8-F1
#
_cell.length_a   1.000
_cell.length_b   1.000
_cell.length_c   1.000
_cell.angle_alpha   90.00
_cell.angle_beta   90.00
_cell.angle_gamma   90.00
#
_symmetry.space_group_name_H-M   'P 1'
#
loop_
_entity.id
_entity.type
_entity.pdbx_description
1 polymer ?
#
loop_
_entity_poly.entity_id
_entity_poly.type
_entity_poly.pdbx_seq_one_letter_code
_entity_poly.pdbx_strand_id
1 'polypeptide(L)'
;MKFNNLLTIAALAVSGMFITSCSRQVTRVNTDQTIDISGSWNNSDSRMVADDLTGKILTANWIGTYQDAHQGKRPTVIVGFVQNKSHEHIEAETFLKDVESSFVQTQKVRLVQGGKKREELRAEKEDQQTNASVSSMKKFGLESGADYILQGSINSIVDAHKRQKVVYYQVNLELTDIQTNEVVWIGEKKIAKYVKN
;
A
#
# COMPACT_ATOMS: atom_id res chain seq x y z
N MET A 1 22.09 -27.30 67.23
CA MET A 1 21.41 -26.16 66.58
C MET A 1 22.27 -25.53 65.46
N LYS A 2 22.64 -26.27 64.41
CA LYS A 2 23.39 -25.68 63.26
C LYS A 2 22.93 -26.17 61.87
N PHE A 3 22.11 -27.22 61.79
CA PHE A 3 21.69 -27.81 60.51
C PHE A 3 20.43 -27.13 59.91
N ASN A 4 19.52 -26.60 60.73
CA ASN A 4 18.29 -25.98 60.24
C ASN A 4 18.49 -24.59 59.62
N ASN A 5 19.59 -23.89 59.95
CA ASN A 5 19.91 -22.58 59.36
C ASN A 5 20.66 -22.71 58.02
N LEU A 6 21.28 -23.86 57.73
CA LEU A 6 21.89 -24.12 56.42
C LEU A 6 20.84 -24.47 55.36
N LEU A 7 19.77 -25.16 55.75
CA LEU A 7 18.66 -25.52 54.86
C LEU A 7 17.83 -24.31 54.41
N THR A 8 17.65 -23.30 55.27
CA THR A 8 16.94 -22.07 54.90
C THR A 8 17.78 -21.13 54.02
N ILE A 9 19.12 -21.13 54.18
CA ILE A 9 20.03 -20.39 53.28
C ILE A 9 20.13 -21.08 51.90
N ALA A 10 20.10 -22.42 51.86
CA ALA A 10 20.04 -23.17 50.61
C ALA A 10 18.70 -22.98 49.86
N ALA A 11 17.58 -22.81 50.58
CA ALA A 11 16.27 -22.56 49.97
C ALA A 11 16.13 -21.15 49.37
N LEU A 12 16.81 -20.14 49.92
CA LEU A 12 16.84 -18.79 49.33
C LEU A 12 17.81 -18.67 48.14
N ALA A 13 18.85 -19.51 48.07
CA ALA A 13 19.82 -19.49 46.98
C ALA A 13 19.31 -20.15 45.67
N VAL A 14 18.28 -21.01 45.75
CA VAL A 14 17.70 -21.69 44.58
C VAL A 14 16.54 -20.89 43.94
N SER A 15 16.05 -19.84 44.60
CA SER A 15 15.01 -18.93 44.07
C SER A 15 15.53 -17.91 43.05
N GLY A 16 16.82 -18.00 42.67
CA GLY A 16 17.47 -17.17 41.66
C GLY A 16 17.45 -17.74 40.24
N MET A 17 16.56 -18.68 39.93
CA MET A 17 16.43 -19.26 38.59
C MET A 17 15.82 -18.25 37.61
N PHE A 18 16.72 -17.54 36.93
CA PHE A 18 16.62 -17.11 35.54
C PHE A 18 15.30 -16.44 35.13
N ILE A 19 15.17 -15.17 35.49
CA ILE A 19 14.38 -14.24 34.67
C ILE A 19 15.17 -14.02 33.36
N THR A 20 15.11 -14.99 32.44
CA THR A 20 15.58 -14.78 31.08
C THR A 20 14.65 -13.76 30.45
N SER A 21 15.03 -12.49 30.53
CA SER A 21 14.45 -11.46 29.69
C SER A 21 14.68 -11.91 28.25
N CYS A 22 13.62 -12.28 27.54
CA CYS A 22 13.66 -12.46 26.09
C CYS A 22 14.06 -11.10 25.50
N SER A 23 15.36 -10.87 25.31
CA SER A 23 15.84 -9.67 24.66
C SER A 23 15.40 -9.72 23.20
N ARG A 24 14.44 -8.88 22.83
CA ARG A 24 14.04 -8.72 21.43
C ARG A 24 15.21 -8.12 20.66
N GLN A 25 15.83 -8.89 19.79
CA GLN A 25 16.85 -8.38 18.88
C GLN A 25 16.16 -7.74 17.67
N VAL A 26 16.38 -6.45 17.45
CA VAL A 26 15.89 -5.71 16.29
C VAL A 26 17.09 -5.34 15.42
N THR A 27 17.14 -5.92 14.23
CA THR A 27 18.18 -5.64 13.24
C THR A 27 17.53 -5.07 11.98
N ARG A 28 18.15 -4.05 11.39
CA ARG A 28 17.70 -3.54 10.08
C ARG A 28 18.06 -4.56 9.02
N VAL A 29 17.09 -4.89 8.18
CA VAL A 29 17.24 -5.77 7.02
C VAL A 29 17.05 -4.96 5.74
N ASN A 30 17.56 -5.46 4.62
CA ASN A 30 17.33 -4.84 3.32
C ASN A 30 15.81 -4.89 3.01
N THR A 31 15.26 -3.78 2.51
CA THR A 31 13.87 -3.70 2.08
C THR A 31 13.54 -4.71 0.99
N ASP A 32 14.51 -5.08 0.15
CA ASP A 32 14.30 -5.99 -1.00
C ASP A 32 14.23 -7.46 -0.59
N GLN A 33 14.69 -7.78 0.62
CA GLN A 33 14.69 -9.15 1.12
C GLN A 33 13.25 -9.63 1.35
N THR A 34 12.92 -10.79 0.79
CA THR A 34 11.66 -11.49 1.07
C THR A 34 11.75 -12.17 2.43
N ILE A 35 10.91 -11.74 3.37
CA ILE A 35 10.85 -12.30 4.73
C ILE A 35 9.39 -12.60 5.08
N ASP A 36 9.05 -13.87 5.19
CA ASP A 36 7.73 -14.34 5.63
C ASP A 36 7.82 -14.89 7.06
N ILE A 37 7.17 -14.19 8.01
CA ILE A 37 7.15 -14.59 9.43
C ILE A 37 5.82 -15.24 9.79
N SER A 38 4.70 -14.53 9.56
CA SER A 38 3.36 -14.97 9.97
C SER A 38 2.56 -15.65 8.85
N GLY A 39 2.99 -15.52 7.60
CA GLY A 39 2.21 -15.88 6.42
C GLY A 39 1.08 -14.92 6.08
N SER A 40 0.91 -13.82 6.82
CA SER A 40 0.05 -12.67 6.45
C SER A 40 0.68 -11.83 5.34
N TRP A 41 -0.10 -10.88 4.83
CA TRP A 41 0.39 -9.82 3.95
C TRP A 41 1.58 -9.08 4.56
N ASN A 42 2.61 -8.83 3.75
CA ASN A 42 3.82 -8.13 4.17
C ASN A 42 4.38 -7.21 3.08
N ASN A 43 5.51 -6.57 3.39
CA ASN A 43 6.20 -5.64 2.48
C ASN A 43 6.60 -6.27 1.13
N SER A 44 6.93 -7.55 1.12
CA SER A 44 7.29 -8.25 -0.12
C SER A 44 6.08 -8.39 -1.04
N ASP A 45 4.91 -8.69 -0.46
CA ASP A 45 3.66 -8.77 -1.22
C ASP A 45 3.25 -7.42 -1.80
N SER A 46 3.30 -6.36 -0.99
CA SER A 46 3.04 -4.99 -1.45
C SER A 46 3.94 -4.62 -2.63
N ARG A 47 5.25 -4.90 -2.52
CA ARG A 47 6.21 -4.61 -3.60
C ARG A 47 5.95 -5.44 -4.85
N MET A 48 5.69 -6.74 -4.70
CA MET A 48 5.37 -7.61 -5.83
C MET A 48 4.11 -7.17 -6.57
N VAL A 49 3.12 -6.64 -5.85
CA VAL A 49 1.91 -6.04 -6.45
C VAL A 49 2.24 -4.73 -7.14
N ALA A 50 2.98 -3.84 -6.48
CA ALA A 50 3.41 -2.57 -7.02
C ALA A 50 4.17 -2.74 -8.34
N ASP A 51 5.25 -3.53 -8.35
CA ASP A 51 6.13 -3.71 -9.50
C ASP A 51 5.37 -4.28 -10.71
N ASP A 52 4.54 -5.30 -10.46
CA ASP A 52 3.79 -6.02 -11.50
C ASP A 52 2.68 -5.14 -12.10
N LEU A 53 1.85 -4.53 -11.26
CA LEU A 53 0.72 -3.74 -11.73
C LEU A 53 1.17 -2.41 -12.35
N THR A 54 2.21 -1.77 -11.79
CA THR A 54 2.84 -0.58 -12.35
C THR A 54 3.40 -0.85 -13.75
N GLY A 55 4.12 -1.97 -13.91
CA GLY A 55 4.63 -2.38 -15.21
C GLY A 55 3.48 -2.54 -16.21
N LYS A 56 2.46 -3.33 -15.84
CA LYS A 56 1.30 -3.61 -16.69
C LYS A 56 0.54 -2.36 -17.12
N ILE A 57 0.26 -1.43 -16.21
CA ILE A 57 -0.51 -0.22 -16.54
C ILE A 57 0.28 0.76 -17.42
N LEU A 58 1.61 0.86 -17.24
CA LEU A 58 2.46 1.78 -17.99
C LEU A 58 2.87 1.29 -19.38
N THR A 59 2.73 -0.01 -19.65
CA THR A 59 2.98 -0.62 -20.95
C THR A 59 1.69 -0.95 -21.71
N ALA A 60 0.53 -0.75 -21.11
CA ALA A 60 -0.75 -1.02 -21.75
C ALA A 60 -1.09 0.03 -22.82
N ASN A 61 -1.92 -0.38 -23.78
CA ASN A 61 -2.23 0.42 -24.97
C ASN A 61 -3.04 1.68 -24.68
N TRP A 62 -3.74 1.77 -23.54
CA TRP A 62 -4.64 2.89 -23.22
C TRP A 62 -3.94 4.27 -23.29
N ILE A 63 -2.64 4.34 -22.96
CA ILE A 63 -1.85 5.58 -23.06
C ILE A 63 -1.73 6.00 -24.54
N GLY A 64 -1.34 5.06 -25.40
CA GLY A 64 -1.21 5.30 -26.85
C GLY A 64 -2.56 5.65 -27.47
N THR A 65 -3.61 4.88 -27.14
CA THR A 65 -4.98 5.15 -27.59
C THR A 65 -5.43 6.57 -27.21
N TYR A 66 -5.17 7.00 -25.97
CA TYR A 66 -5.50 8.37 -25.55
C TYR A 66 -4.68 9.40 -26.33
N GLN A 67 -3.37 9.19 -26.47
CA GLN A 67 -2.48 10.11 -27.18
C GLN A 67 -2.89 10.29 -28.64
N ASP A 68 -3.24 9.21 -29.34
CA ASP A 68 -3.68 9.26 -30.73
C ASP A 68 -4.97 10.07 -30.87
N ALA A 69 -5.93 9.90 -29.93
CA ALA A 69 -7.16 10.66 -29.91
C ALA A 69 -6.98 12.14 -29.49
N HIS A 70 -5.90 12.47 -28.77
CA HIS A 70 -5.69 13.79 -28.17
C HIS A 70 -4.41 14.50 -28.64
N GLN A 71 -3.98 14.25 -29.88
CA GLN A 71 -2.85 14.95 -30.52
C GLN A 71 -1.54 14.84 -29.70
N GLY A 72 -1.26 13.64 -29.20
CA GLY A 72 -0.07 13.35 -28.39
C GLY A 72 -0.10 13.90 -26.97
N LYS A 73 -1.22 14.49 -26.51
CA LYS A 73 -1.34 14.92 -25.12
C LYS A 73 -1.34 13.71 -24.19
N ARG A 74 -0.64 13.87 -23.07
CA ARG A 74 -0.65 12.88 -21.99
C ARG A 74 -2.02 12.84 -21.32
N PRO A 75 -2.53 11.67 -20.91
CA PRO A 75 -3.75 11.58 -20.11
C PRO A 75 -3.50 12.07 -18.69
N THR A 76 -4.53 12.67 -18.08
CA THR A 76 -4.56 13.01 -16.66
C THR A 76 -5.26 11.90 -15.88
N VAL A 77 -4.62 11.38 -14.84
CA VAL A 77 -5.10 10.27 -14.02
C VAL A 77 -5.22 10.71 -12.56
N ILE A 78 -6.27 10.24 -11.89
CA ILE A 78 -6.35 10.22 -10.42
C ILE A 78 -6.18 8.79 -9.96
N VAL A 79 -5.35 8.57 -8.94
CA VAL A 79 -5.37 7.32 -8.19
C VAL A 79 -6.40 7.45 -7.08
N GLY A 80 -7.46 6.66 -7.19
CA GLY A 80 -8.58 6.61 -6.27
C GLY A 80 -8.36 5.60 -5.15
N PHE A 81 -9.46 5.23 -4.49
CA PHE A 81 -9.43 4.29 -3.38
C PHE A 81 -9.34 2.83 -3.86
N VAL A 82 -8.61 2.02 -3.09
CA VAL A 82 -8.61 0.57 -3.22
C VAL A 82 -9.32 -0.03 -2.02
N GLN A 83 -10.40 -0.75 -2.28
CA GLN A 83 -11.19 -1.36 -1.22
C GLN A 83 -10.55 -2.66 -0.71
N ASN A 84 -10.22 -2.69 0.57
CA ASN A 84 -9.83 -3.92 1.23
C ASN A 84 -11.07 -4.78 1.55
N LYS A 85 -11.20 -5.91 0.87
CA LYS A 85 -12.20 -6.98 1.07
C LYS A 85 -11.56 -8.27 1.60
N SER A 86 -10.31 -8.19 2.06
CA SER A 86 -9.60 -9.34 2.63
C SER A 86 -10.00 -9.59 4.09
N HIS A 87 -9.53 -10.71 4.63
CA HIS A 87 -9.75 -11.10 6.02
C HIS A 87 -8.80 -10.41 7.02
N GLU A 88 -7.90 -9.54 6.55
CA GLU A 88 -6.96 -8.81 7.41
C GLU A 88 -6.85 -7.33 7.04
N HIS A 89 -6.25 -6.53 7.91
CA HIS A 89 -6.01 -5.11 7.65
C HIS A 89 -4.79 -4.93 6.74
N ILE A 90 -5.04 -4.66 5.46
CA ILE A 90 -4.02 -4.38 4.44
C ILE A 90 -4.07 -2.91 4.07
N GLU A 91 -2.92 -2.23 4.16
CA GLU A 91 -2.77 -0.84 3.74
C GLU A 91 -2.43 -0.76 2.25
N ALA A 92 -3.43 -0.41 1.45
CA ALA A 92 -3.27 -0.31 0.00
C ALA A 92 -2.38 0.86 -0.42
N GLU A 93 -2.28 1.91 0.42
CA GLU A 93 -1.43 3.06 0.12
C GLU A 93 0.03 2.65 -0.11
N THR A 94 0.48 1.55 0.51
CA THR A 94 1.86 1.04 0.36
C THR A 94 2.25 0.77 -1.09
N PHE A 95 1.39 0.12 -1.89
CA PHE A 95 1.69 -0.17 -3.30
C PHE A 95 1.12 0.91 -4.25
N LEU A 96 0.05 1.61 -3.86
CA LEU A 96 -0.48 2.71 -4.68
C LEU A 96 0.51 3.86 -4.80
N LYS A 97 1.32 4.10 -3.77
CA LYS A 97 2.39 5.12 -3.82
C LYS A 97 3.46 4.81 -4.83
N ASP A 98 3.77 3.54 -5.05
CA ASP A 98 4.73 3.13 -6.08
C ASP A 98 4.16 3.33 -7.49
N VAL A 99 2.87 3.08 -7.68
CA VAL A 99 2.15 3.39 -8.94
C VAL A 99 2.15 4.91 -9.20
N GLU A 100 1.76 5.72 -8.20
CA GLU A 100 1.77 7.18 -8.28
C GLU A 100 3.18 7.72 -8.60
N SER A 101 4.19 7.21 -7.90
CA SER A 101 5.59 7.59 -8.11
C SER A 101 6.03 7.29 -9.55
N SER A 102 5.71 6.11 -10.06
CA SER A 102 6.07 5.69 -11.41
C SER A 102 5.35 6.49 -12.49
N PHE A 103 4.11 6.91 -12.26
CA PHE A 103 3.41 7.86 -13.13
C PHE A 103 4.13 9.20 -13.25
N VAL A 104 4.62 9.73 -12.12
CA VAL A 104 5.38 10.99 -12.09
C VAL A 104 6.75 10.83 -12.73
N GLN A 105 7.47 9.74 -12.44
CA GLN A 105 8.82 9.49 -12.94
C GLN A 105 8.87 9.24 -14.45
N THR A 106 7.96 8.42 -14.97
CA THR A 106 7.94 8.10 -16.41
C THR A 106 7.40 9.24 -17.25
N GLN A 107 6.69 10.19 -16.64
CA GLN A 107 6.07 11.33 -17.29
C GLN A 107 5.13 10.96 -18.46
N LYS A 108 4.69 9.70 -18.59
CA LYS A 108 3.74 9.29 -19.63
C LYS A 108 2.33 9.81 -19.39
N VAL A 109 2.00 10.07 -18.12
CA VAL A 109 0.69 10.52 -17.65
C VAL A 109 0.86 11.74 -16.75
N ARG A 110 -0.19 12.54 -16.56
CA ARG A 110 -0.25 13.58 -15.53
C ARG A 110 -1.00 13.00 -14.33
N LEU A 111 -0.40 13.02 -13.15
CA LEU A 111 -1.07 12.61 -11.93
C LEU A 111 -1.69 13.83 -11.23
N VAL A 112 -2.95 13.74 -10.82
CA VAL A 112 -3.60 14.76 -9.98
C VAL A 112 -4.16 14.13 -8.70
N GLN A 113 -4.17 14.91 -7.63
CA GLN A 113 -4.63 14.45 -6.31
C GLN A 113 -6.15 14.24 -6.30
N GLY A 114 -6.60 13.17 -5.66
CA GLY A 114 -8.01 12.82 -5.47
C GLY A 114 -8.39 12.67 -4.00
N GLY A 115 -9.69 12.44 -3.74
CA GLY A 115 -10.23 12.16 -2.41
C GLY A 115 -9.80 13.16 -1.34
N LYS A 116 -9.43 12.66 -0.16
CA LYS A 116 -9.05 13.47 1.01
C LYS A 116 -7.88 14.43 0.75
N LYS A 117 -6.86 14.00 -0.01
CA LYS A 117 -5.71 14.86 -0.37
C LYS A 117 -6.16 16.07 -1.20
N ARG A 118 -7.19 15.93 -2.04
CA ARG A 118 -7.77 17.07 -2.78
C ARG A 118 -8.53 18.02 -1.86
N GLU A 119 -9.24 17.51 -0.88
CA GLU A 119 -9.95 18.33 0.11
C GLU A 119 -8.96 19.15 0.95
N GLU A 120 -7.86 18.54 1.40
CA GLU A 120 -6.76 19.22 2.09
C GLU A 120 -6.16 20.34 1.22
N LEU A 121 -5.94 20.09 -0.08
CA LEU A 121 -5.47 21.13 -1.01
C LEU A 121 -6.48 22.26 -1.25
N ARG A 122 -7.79 21.99 -1.14
CA ARG A 122 -8.82 23.02 -1.24
C ARG A 122 -8.86 23.89 0.01
N ALA A 123 -8.71 23.29 1.19
CA ALA A 123 -8.56 24.02 2.45
C ALA A 123 -7.30 24.91 2.45
N GLU A 124 -6.18 24.40 1.93
CA GLU A 124 -4.96 25.20 1.74
C GLU A 124 -5.18 26.39 0.79
N LYS A 125 -5.91 26.21 -0.31
CA LYS A 125 -6.26 27.33 -1.20
C LYS A 125 -7.18 28.35 -0.53
N GLU A 126 -8.03 27.91 0.39
CA GLU A 126 -8.89 28.80 1.18
C GLU A 126 -8.06 29.66 2.12
N ASP A 127 -7.12 29.06 2.83
CA ASP A 127 -6.17 29.77 3.70
C ASP A 127 -5.37 30.81 2.91
N GLN A 128 -4.91 30.44 1.71
CA GLN A 128 -4.21 31.37 0.82
C GLN A 128 -5.05 32.61 0.43
N GLN A 129 -6.38 32.54 0.43
CA GLN A 129 -7.19 33.72 0.12
C GLN A 129 -7.05 34.83 1.17
N THR A 130 -6.66 34.46 2.39
CA THR A 130 -6.50 35.40 3.50
C THR A 130 -5.04 35.73 3.75
N ASN A 131 -4.14 34.75 3.61
CA ASN A 131 -2.76 34.87 4.09
C ASN A 131 -1.71 35.03 2.98
N ALA A 132 -2.01 34.65 1.73
CA ALA A 132 -1.03 34.72 0.65
C ALA A 132 -1.03 36.11 -0.04
N SER A 133 0.12 36.49 -0.60
CA SER A 133 0.19 37.70 -1.43
C SER A 133 -0.71 37.55 -2.68
N VAL A 134 -1.27 38.66 -3.16
CA VAL A 134 -2.11 38.68 -4.37
C VAL A 134 -1.39 38.06 -5.58
N SER A 135 -0.07 38.23 -5.67
CA SER A 135 0.74 37.70 -6.77
C SER A 135 0.94 36.18 -6.73
N SER A 136 0.85 35.56 -5.55
CA SER A 136 1.12 34.12 -5.35
C SER A 136 -0.15 33.30 -5.14
N MET A 137 -1.22 33.92 -4.67
CA MET A 137 -2.51 33.30 -4.36
C MET A 137 -3.08 32.51 -5.55
N LYS A 138 -3.55 31.29 -5.29
CA LYS A 138 -4.18 30.44 -6.31
C LYS A 138 -5.70 30.63 -6.33
N LYS A 139 -6.28 30.53 -7.53
CA LYS A 139 -7.73 30.66 -7.74
C LYS A 139 -8.43 29.31 -7.51
N PHE A 140 -9.66 29.37 -7.01
CA PHE A 140 -10.57 28.23 -6.99
C PHE A 140 -11.08 27.88 -8.40
N GLY A 141 -11.53 26.63 -8.58
CA GLY A 141 -12.15 26.17 -9.83
C GLY A 141 -11.18 25.89 -10.98
N LEU A 142 -9.87 26.08 -10.80
CA LEU A 142 -8.84 25.82 -11.82
C LEU A 142 -8.06 24.52 -11.57
N GLU A 143 -8.66 23.55 -10.88
CA GLU A 143 -8.09 22.22 -10.72
C GLU A 143 -8.08 21.50 -12.08
N SER A 144 -6.98 20.82 -12.40
CA SER A 144 -6.94 20.01 -13.62
C SER A 144 -7.93 18.86 -13.51
N GLY A 145 -8.86 18.78 -14.45
CA GLY A 145 -9.73 17.62 -14.62
C GLY A 145 -8.90 16.38 -14.94
N ALA A 146 -9.34 15.24 -14.42
CA ALA A 146 -8.78 13.95 -14.80
C ALA A 146 -9.61 13.33 -15.91
N ASP A 147 -8.93 12.64 -16.82
CA ASP A 147 -9.54 11.84 -17.88
C ASP A 147 -9.89 10.45 -17.34
N TYR A 148 -9.01 9.88 -16.50
CA TYR A 148 -9.18 8.56 -15.93
C TYR A 148 -9.07 8.54 -14.41
N ILE A 149 -9.74 7.56 -13.80
CA ILE A 149 -9.58 7.20 -12.39
C ILE A 149 -9.11 5.75 -12.29
N LEU A 150 -8.03 5.53 -11.53
CA LEU A 150 -7.52 4.20 -11.18
C LEU A 150 -8.08 3.80 -9.82
N GLN A 151 -8.85 2.72 -9.74
CA GLN A 151 -9.43 2.20 -8.51
C GLN A 151 -9.17 0.70 -8.39
N GLY A 152 -9.54 0.08 -7.28
CA GLY A 152 -9.38 -1.35 -7.18
C GLY A 152 -9.90 -1.99 -5.92
N SER A 153 -9.53 -3.27 -5.75
CA SER A 153 -9.84 -4.02 -4.54
C SER A 153 -8.78 -5.06 -4.21
N ILE A 154 -8.67 -5.37 -2.92
CA ILE A 154 -7.84 -6.46 -2.39
C ILE A 154 -8.80 -7.52 -1.84
N ASN A 155 -8.70 -8.74 -2.31
CA ASN A 155 -9.53 -9.87 -1.89
C ASN A 155 -8.63 -10.97 -1.34
N SER A 156 -9.19 -11.81 -0.47
CA SER A 156 -8.45 -12.97 0.03
C SER A 156 -9.33 -14.18 0.24
N ILE A 157 -8.75 -15.37 0.07
CA ILE A 157 -9.38 -16.65 0.36
C ILE A 157 -8.46 -17.41 1.32
N VAL A 158 -9.01 -17.93 2.42
CA VAL A 158 -8.29 -18.72 3.40
C VAL A 158 -8.81 -20.13 3.37
N ASP A 159 -7.92 -21.09 3.13
CA ASP A 159 -8.19 -22.52 3.28
C ASP A 159 -7.29 -23.07 4.39
N ALA A 160 -7.86 -23.77 5.36
CA ALA A 160 -7.11 -24.29 6.50
C ALA A 160 -7.61 -25.68 6.91
N HIS A 161 -6.68 -26.61 7.05
CA HIS A 161 -6.94 -27.94 7.58
C HIS A 161 -5.81 -28.40 8.49
N LYS A 162 -6.15 -28.76 9.73
CA LYS A 162 -5.17 -29.15 10.78
C LYS A 162 -4.07 -28.09 10.97
N ARG A 163 -2.81 -28.44 10.70
CA ARG A 163 -1.64 -27.54 10.82
C ARG A 163 -1.21 -26.93 9.49
N GLN A 164 -2.08 -26.97 8.49
CA GLN A 164 -1.81 -26.46 7.15
C GLN A 164 -2.82 -25.34 6.85
N LYS A 165 -2.32 -24.22 6.33
CA LYS A 165 -3.14 -23.07 5.92
C LYS A 165 -2.60 -22.54 4.59
N VAL A 166 -3.49 -22.31 3.65
CA VAL A 166 -3.21 -21.55 2.42
C VAL A 166 -3.96 -20.23 2.51
N VAL A 167 -3.24 -19.14 2.29
CA VAL A 167 -3.83 -17.81 2.13
C VAL A 167 -3.57 -17.34 0.73
N TYR A 168 -4.64 -17.10 0.00
CA TYR A 168 -4.63 -16.55 -1.34
C TYR A 168 -5.06 -15.09 -1.26
N TYR A 169 -4.30 -14.20 -1.92
CA TYR A 169 -4.59 -12.79 -2.08
C TYR A 169 -4.73 -12.47 -3.57
N GLN A 170 -5.65 -11.57 -3.88
CA GLN A 170 -5.83 -11.03 -5.21
C GLN A 170 -6.03 -9.51 -5.14
N VAL A 171 -5.14 -8.78 -5.80
CA VAL A 171 -5.28 -7.34 -6.02
C VAL A 171 -5.75 -7.12 -7.44
N ASN A 172 -6.84 -6.41 -7.61
CA ASN A 172 -7.36 -5.97 -8.90
C ASN A 172 -7.34 -4.44 -8.95
N LEU A 173 -6.80 -3.88 -10.02
CA LEU A 173 -6.86 -2.46 -10.34
C LEU A 173 -7.58 -2.27 -11.68
N GLU A 174 -8.39 -1.22 -11.76
CA GLU A 174 -9.22 -0.88 -12.92
C GLU A 174 -9.02 0.60 -13.23
N LEU A 175 -8.74 0.90 -14.49
CA LEU A 175 -8.65 2.27 -15.00
C LEU A 175 -9.92 2.58 -15.79
N THR A 176 -10.67 3.55 -15.30
CA THR A 176 -11.99 3.91 -15.85
C THR A 176 -11.95 5.32 -16.40
N ASP A 177 -12.47 5.50 -17.62
CA ASP A 177 -12.72 6.81 -18.21
C ASP A 177 -13.85 7.51 -17.44
N ILE A 178 -13.56 8.68 -16.88
CA ILE A 178 -14.48 9.37 -15.97
C ILE A 178 -15.72 9.89 -16.71
N GLN A 179 -15.61 10.19 -18.00
CA GLN A 179 -16.71 10.77 -18.77
C GLN A 179 -17.68 9.68 -19.27
N THR A 180 -17.15 8.56 -19.75
CA THR A 180 -17.93 7.50 -20.39
C THR A 180 -18.25 6.33 -19.46
N ASN A 181 -17.56 6.23 -18.32
CA ASN A 181 -17.56 5.06 -17.43
C ASN A 181 -17.01 3.77 -18.09
N GLU A 182 -16.28 3.89 -19.19
CA GLU A 182 -15.63 2.76 -19.83
C GLU A 182 -14.40 2.32 -19.04
N VAL A 183 -14.30 1.02 -18.73
CA VAL A 183 -13.08 0.45 -18.16
C VAL A 183 -12.10 0.18 -19.30
N VAL A 184 -11.06 1.00 -19.39
CA VAL A 184 -10.09 0.95 -20.50
C VAL A 184 -8.89 0.05 -20.19
N TRP A 185 -8.70 -0.33 -18.92
CA TRP A 185 -7.66 -1.26 -18.50
C TRP A 185 -8.02 -1.94 -17.18
N ILE A 186 -7.67 -3.22 -17.07
CA ILE A 186 -7.76 -4.01 -15.84
C ILE A 186 -6.44 -4.75 -15.65
N GLY A 187 -5.90 -4.69 -14.44
CA GLY A 187 -4.72 -5.45 -14.03
C GLY A 187 -4.98 -6.22 -12.75
N GLU A 188 -4.50 -7.47 -12.71
CA GLU A 188 -4.54 -8.29 -11.51
C GLU A 188 -3.17 -8.84 -11.13
N LYS A 189 -2.97 -9.00 -9.81
CA LYS A 189 -1.84 -9.74 -9.23
C LYS A 189 -2.37 -10.66 -8.14
N LYS A 190 -1.88 -11.90 -8.16
CA LYS A 190 -2.29 -12.99 -7.27
C LYS A 190 -1.08 -13.46 -6.48
N ILE A 191 -1.28 -13.73 -5.20
CA ILE A 191 -0.25 -14.20 -4.29
C ILE A 191 -0.84 -15.33 -3.46
N ALA A 192 -0.14 -16.47 -3.36
CA ALA A 192 -0.56 -17.59 -2.54
C ALA A 192 0.54 -17.94 -1.54
N LYS A 193 0.17 -18.05 -0.26
CA LYS A 193 1.09 -18.37 0.83
C LYS A 193 0.66 -19.67 1.49
N TYR A 194 1.56 -20.64 1.54
CA TYR A 194 1.38 -21.88 2.28
C TYR A 194 2.08 -21.77 3.63
N VAL A 195 1.32 -22.00 4.71
CA VAL A 195 1.77 -21.94 6.10
C VAL A 195 1.59 -23.32 6.72
N LYS A 196 2.66 -23.83 7.34
CA LYS A 196 2.64 -25.09 8.08
C LYS A 196 3.20 -24.88 9.48
N ASN A 197 2.43 -25.29 10.49
CA ASN A 197 2.81 -25.29 11.91
C ASN A 197 3.33 -26.65 12.36
#